data_AF-A0A3A6HED2-F1
#
_entry.id   AF-A0A3A6HED2-F1
#
_cell.length_a   1.000
_cell.length_b   1.000
_cell.length_c   1.000
_cell.angle_alpha   90.00
_cell.angle_beta   90.00
_cell.angle_gamma   90.00
#
_symmetry.space_group_name_H-M   'P 1'
#
loop_
_entity.id
_entity.type
_entity.pdbx_description
1 polymer ?
#
loop_
_entity_poly.entity_id
_entity_poly.type
_entity_poly.pdbx_seq_one_letter_code
_entity_poly.pdbx_strand_id
1 'polypeptide(L)'
;MEEKDTFGKFLRRKREECGLTQKEMARRLYVTESAVSKWERGISYPDISLVSQICGVLNISEHELITASEDMEQKKLEKQAASYQKMVHVYSITMLVVYGIALISCFITNLAVERRLSWFYIVLSGILTAFTLLSLPLYLQKYRAAITLASFWISLLLLLFICAVYTGGGWFFVAMWSVTLGFSVVFLPFILPSLPLPESLYQHKALLSIAADTILLFILLASALHYTGNMGAYFTVACPVALAGLLYVWVLLAVIRYLKIHPYFRTAMVLGFSGIYTLFINSILHVIIDRVPFQMQPCDFRIWNGDYINGNTTMILFLICILLAAAFTVGGIIITVKKRSAES
;
A
#
# COMPACT_ATOMS: atom_id res chain seq x y z
N MET A 1 41.48 -26.89 1.15
CA MET A 1 40.45 -25.84 1.17
C MET A 1 41.03 -24.71 2.01
N GLU A 2 41.69 -23.74 1.38
CA GLU A 2 42.30 -22.62 2.12
C GLU A 2 41.19 -21.76 2.72
N GLU A 3 41.16 -21.67 4.04
CA GLU A 3 40.36 -20.69 4.77
C GLU A 3 40.88 -19.29 4.42
N LYS A 4 40.30 -18.68 3.37
CA LYS A 4 40.70 -17.33 2.94
C LYS A 4 40.42 -16.31 4.06
N ASP A 5 41.46 -15.60 4.47
CA ASP A 5 41.46 -14.58 5.52
C ASP A 5 40.42 -13.47 5.29
N THR A 6 39.72 -13.06 6.34
CA THR A 6 38.82 -11.88 6.32
C THR A 6 39.60 -10.59 6.02
N PHE A 7 39.00 -9.56 5.39
CA PHE A 7 39.63 -8.26 5.11
C PHE A 7 40.50 -7.71 6.26
N GLY A 8 40.01 -7.75 7.50
CA GLY A 8 40.78 -7.31 8.67
C GLY A 8 42.01 -8.18 8.98
N LYS A 9 41.90 -9.51 8.80
CA LYS A 9 43.04 -10.44 8.89
C LYS A 9 44.03 -10.25 7.74
N PHE A 10 43.54 -9.98 6.53
CA PHE A 10 44.38 -9.63 5.38
C PHE A 10 45.18 -8.35 5.65
N LEU A 11 44.50 -7.30 6.13
CA LEU A 11 45.13 -6.02 6.50
C LEU A 11 46.16 -6.20 7.61
N ARG A 12 45.83 -6.98 8.64
CA ARG A 12 46.73 -7.31 9.75
C ARG A 12 47.96 -8.08 9.28
N ARG A 13 47.77 -9.09 8.43
CA ARG A 13 48.85 -9.90 7.88
C ARG A 13 49.80 -9.03 7.05
N LYS A 14 49.27 -8.19 6.16
CA LYS A 14 50.08 -7.23 5.39
C LYS A 14 50.81 -6.23 6.27
N ARG A 15 50.18 -5.73 7.34
CA ARG A 15 50.86 -4.86 8.32
C ARG A 15 52.03 -5.57 8.99
N GLU A 16 51.85 -6.82 9.40
CA GLU A 16 52.86 -7.64 10.05
C GLU A 16 54.00 -8.02 9.09
N GLU A 17 53.70 -8.31 7.82
CA GLU A 17 54.70 -8.51 6.75
C GLU A 17 55.57 -7.27 6.52
N CYS A 18 55.02 -6.07 6.69
CA CYS A 18 55.78 -4.81 6.63
C CYS A 18 56.49 -4.43 7.94
N GLY A 19 56.41 -5.26 8.99
CA GLY A 19 57.04 -5.00 10.29
C GLY A 19 56.45 -3.80 11.06
N LEU A 20 55.23 -3.36 10.73
CA LEU A 20 54.59 -2.18 11.33
C LEU A 20 53.77 -2.58 12.56
N THR A 21 53.76 -1.74 13.60
CA THR A 21 52.79 -1.86 14.70
C THR A 21 51.47 -1.14 14.35
N GLN A 22 50.35 -1.46 15.03
CA GLN A 22 49.07 -0.75 14.82
C GLN A 22 49.24 0.77 15.03
N LYS A 23 49.99 1.17 16.04
CA LYS A 23 50.34 2.57 16.33
C LYS A 23 51.16 3.21 15.21
N GLU A 24 52.10 2.49 14.63
CA GLU A 24 52.96 3.00 13.56
C GLU A 24 52.19 3.17 12.25
N MET A 25 51.35 2.19 11.90
CA MET A 25 50.47 2.29 10.73
C MET A 25 49.45 3.43 10.89
N ALA A 26 48.86 3.59 12.07
CA ALA A 26 47.94 4.67 12.39
C ALA A 26 48.60 6.05 12.22
N ARG A 27 49.86 6.20 12.67
CA ARG A 27 50.63 7.44 12.50
C ARG A 27 50.89 7.76 11.03
N ARG A 28 51.24 6.77 10.21
CA ARG A 28 51.50 6.95 8.77
C ARG A 28 50.25 7.29 7.96
N LEU A 29 49.09 6.81 8.40
CA LEU A 29 47.79 7.05 7.76
C LEU A 29 47.03 8.24 8.36
N TYR A 30 47.59 8.95 9.33
CA TYR A 30 46.94 10.05 10.05
C TYR A 30 45.58 9.68 10.67
N VAL A 31 45.44 8.45 11.16
CA VAL A 31 44.24 7.96 11.85
C VAL A 31 44.56 7.54 13.28
N THR A 32 43.53 7.26 14.08
CA THR A 32 43.74 6.75 15.44
C THR A 32 44.13 5.28 15.41
N GLU A 33 44.96 4.84 16.36
CA GLU A 33 45.27 3.41 16.57
C GLU A 33 44.00 2.58 16.76
N SER A 34 42.98 3.17 17.41
CA SER A 34 41.66 2.56 17.57
C SER A 34 40.96 2.27 16.24
N ALA A 35 41.16 3.11 15.21
CA ALA A 35 40.58 2.92 13.88
C ALA A 35 41.24 1.72 13.17
N VAL A 36 42.58 1.66 13.17
CA VAL A 36 43.33 0.52 12.62
C VAL A 36 42.97 -0.79 13.33
N SER A 37 42.87 -0.75 14.67
CA SER A 37 42.40 -1.88 15.48
C SER A 37 40.96 -2.32 15.13
N LYS A 38 40.07 -1.39 14.80
CA LYS A 38 38.70 -1.71 14.35
C LYS A 38 38.69 -2.31 12.93
N TRP A 39 39.56 -1.84 12.03
CA TRP A 39 39.71 -2.41 10.69
C TRP A 39 40.24 -3.84 10.71
N GLU A 40 41.31 -4.08 11.48
CA GLU A 40 41.91 -5.43 11.62
C GLU A 40 40.96 -6.43 12.28
N ARG A 41 40.07 -5.96 13.15
CA ARG A 41 39.01 -6.78 13.78
C ARG A 41 37.74 -6.89 12.91
N GLY A 42 37.68 -6.22 11.76
CA GLY A 42 36.52 -6.25 10.86
C GLY A 42 35.28 -5.52 11.39
N ILE A 43 35.44 -4.61 12.35
CA ILE A 43 34.37 -3.81 12.98
C ILE A 43 33.98 -2.63 12.09
N SER A 44 34.94 -2.03 11.40
CA SER A 44 34.72 -0.92 10.46
C SER A 44 35.62 -1.08 9.24
N TYR A 45 35.29 -0.37 8.15
CA TYR A 45 36.14 -0.26 6.97
C TYR A 45 36.86 1.10 6.94
N PRO A 46 38.04 1.19 6.32
CA PRO A 46 38.66 2.47 6.02
C PRO A 46 37.82 3.26 5.01
N ASP A 47 37.88 4.58 5.10
CA ASP A 47 37.27 5.46 4.10
C ASP A 47 37.92 5.25 2.73
N ILE A 48 37.14 5.40 1.64
CA ILE A 48 37.65 5.23 0.27
C ILE A 48 38.83 6.18 -0.03
N SER A 49 38.85 7.35 0.60
CA SER A 49 39.95 8.33 0.50
C SER A 49 41.28 7.82 1.09
N LEU A 50 41.26 6.81 1.96
CA LEU A 50 42.44 6.22 2.60
C LEU A 50 42.99 5.01 1.84
N VAL A 51 42.28 4.50 0.83
CA VAL A 51 42.65 3.28 0.10
C VAL A 51 44.04 3.36 -0.50
N SER A 52 44.34 4.41 -1.28
CA SER A 52 45.66 4.59 -1.90
C SER A 52 46.78 4.76 -0.86
N GLN A 53 46.49 5.40 0.28
CA GLN A 53 47.46 5.57 1.37
C GLN A 53 47.75 4.24 2.08
N ILE A 54 46.71 3.43 2.31
CA ILE A 54 46.83 2.09 2.89
C ILE A 54 47.66 1.19 1.97
N CYS A 55 47.40 1.22 0.66
CA CYS A 55 48.18 0.50 -0.34
C CYS A 55 49.66 0.93 -0.35
N GLY A 56 49.92 2.24 -0.27
CA GLY A 56 51.28 2.77 -0.21
C GLY A 56 52.04 2.39 1.07
N VAL A 57 51.37 2.35 2.23
CA VAL A 57 51.98 1.97 3.51
C VAL A 57 52.25 0.46 3.61
N LEU A 58 51.37 -0.36 3.01
CA LEU A 58 51.44 -1.82 3.06
C LEU A 58 52.12 -2.46 1.84
N ASN A 59 52.56 -1.65 0.87
CA ASN A 59 53.20 -2.08 -0.37
C ASN A 59 52.37 -3.15 -1.14
N ILE A 60 51.05 -2.95 -1.19
CA ILE A 60 50.10 -3.80 -1.92
C ILE A 60 49.42 -3.00 -3.03
N SER A 61 48.91 -3.68 -4.05
CA SER A 61 48.12 -3.02 -5.09
C SER A 61 46.71 -2.68 -4.59
N GLU A 62 46.11 -1.63 -5.15
CA GLU A 62 44.69 -1.29 -4.89
C GLU A 62 43.77 -2.45 -5.28
N HIS A 63 44.08 -3.13 -6.39
CA HIS A 63 43.36 -4.33 -6.83
C HIS A 63 43.37 -5.43 -5.75
N GLU A 64 44.53 -5.73 -5.16
CA GLU A 64 44.66 -6.75 -4.10
C GLU A 64 43.85 -6.38 -2.84
N LEU A 65 43.85 -5.10 -2.45
CA LEU A 65 43.07 -4.61 -1.30
C LEU A 65 41.55 -4.66 -1.55
N ILE A 66 41.11 -4.29 -2.76
CA ILE A 66 39.71 -4.25 -3.15
C ILE A 66 39.14 -5.67 -3.26
N THR A 67 39.84 -6.60 -3.94
CA THR A 67 39.40 -8.00 -4.06
C THR A 67 39.20 -8.68 -2.69
N ALA A 68 40.06 -8.39 -1.72
CA ALA A 68 39.92 -8.92 -0.36
C ALA A 68 38.68 -8.37 0.38
N SER A 69 38.22 -7.18 0.01
CA SER A 69 37.02 -6.55 0.58
C SER A 69 35.73 -7.06 -0.07
N GLU A 70 35.72 -7.21 -1.41
CA GLU A 70 34.58 -7.70 -2.20
C GLU A 70 34.24 -9.16 -1.86
N ASP A 71 35.27 -10.03 -1.73
CA ASP A 71 35.10 -11.44 -1.34
C ASP A 71 34.35 -11.59 0.01
N MET A 72 34.52 -10.64 0.92
CA MET A 72 33.86 -10.66 2.24
C MET A 72 32.43 -10.14 2.20
N GLU A 73 32.17 -9.09 1.42
CA GLU A 73 30.82 -8.58 1.22
C GLU A 73 29.96 -9.63 0.51
N GLN A 74 30.53 -10.28 -0.52
CA GLN A 74 29.87 -11.37 -1.22
C GLN A 74 29.55 -12.56 -0.29
N LYS A 75 30.50 -13.01 0.54
CA LYS A 75 30.24 -14.06 1.55
C LYS A 75 29.17 -13.66 2.58
N LYS A 76 29.12 -12.39 3.00
CA LYS A 76 28.07 -11.89 3.91
C LYS A 76 26.72 -11.92 3.23
N LEU A 77 26.63 -11.45 1.99
CA LEU A 77 25.42 -11.48 1.18
C LEU A 77 24.94 -12.91 0.92
N GLU A 78 25.84 -13.83 0.56
CA GLU A 78 25.55 -15.25 0.39
C GLU A 78 25.03 -15.90 1.68
N LYS A 79 25.66 -15.59 2.83
CA LYS A 79 25.22 -16.08 4.14
C LYS A 79 23.85 -15.52 4.53
N GLN A 80 23.58 -14.25 4.23
CA GLN A 80 22.28 -13.61 4.43
C GLN A 80 21.20 -14.19 3.51
N ALA A 81 21.52 -14.44 2.25
CA ALA A 81 20.64 -15.10 1.30
C ALA A 81 20.31 -16.54 1.75
N ALA A 82 21.32 -17.29 2.20
CA ALA A 82 21.14 -18.64 2.71
C ALA A 82 20.33 -18.69 4.01
N SER A 83 20.53 -17.75 4.94
CA SER A 83 19.72 -17.67 6.15
C SER A 83 18.26 -17.27 5.84
N TYR A 84 18.05 -16.34 4.91
CA TYR A 84 16.73 -15.98 4.42
C TYR A 84 16.02 -17.16 3.75
N GLN A 85 16.69 -17.89 2.86
CA GLN A 85 16.14 -19.09 2.22
C GLN A 85 15.75 -20.16 3.25
N LYS A 86 16.62 -20.41 4.25
CA LYS A 86 16.30 -21.33 5.35
C LYS A 86 15.08 -20.87 6.15
N MET A 87 15.00 -19.59 6.50
CA MET A 87 13.86 -19.01 7.22
C MET A 87 12.56 -19.16 6.43
N VAL A 88 12.58 -18.83 5.13
CA VAL A 88 11.42 -19.00 4.24
C VAL A 88 11.02 -20.48 4.14
N HIS A 89 11.98 -21.38 3.97
CA HIS A 89 11.71 -22.81 3.86
C HIS A 89 11.10 -23.39 5.15
N VAL A 90 11.65 -23.03 6.32
CA VAL A 90 11.11 -23.42 7.63
C VAL A 90 9.70 -22.88 7.80
N TYR A 91 9.48 -21.58 7.57
CA TYR A 91 8.16 -20.97 7.66
C TYR A 91 7.15 -21.65 6.72
N SER A 92 7.53 -21.89 5.46
CA SER A 92 6.68 -22.54 4.47
C SER A 92 6.29 -23.96 4.87
N ILE A 93 7.23 -24.75 5.41
CA ILE A 93 6.94 -26.09 5.93
C ILE A 93 6.03 -26.00 7.15
N THR A 94 6.33 -25.11 8.10
CA THR A 94 5.50 -24.91 9.29
C THR A 94 4.05 -24.58 8.92
N MET A 95 3.84 -23.64 7.99
CA MET A 95 2.51 -23.29 7.51
C MET A 95 1.82 -24.46 6.78
N LEU A 96 2.55 -25.20 5.93
CA LEU A 96 2.00 -26.37 5.24
C LEU A 96 1.55 -27.46 6.21
N VAL A 97 2.33 -27.72 7.27
CA VAL A 97 1.95 -28.67 8.33
C VAL A 97 0.70 -28.19 9.07
N VAL A 98 0.62 -26.91 9.43
CA VAL A 98 -0.57 -26.33 10.08
C VAL A 98 -1.82 -26.46 9.20
N TYR A 99 -1.71 -26.11 7.90
CA TYR A 99 -2.80 -26.28 6.94
C TYR A 99 -3.21 -27.74 6.78
N GLY A 100 -2.23 -28.66 6.71
CA GLY A 100 -2.47 -30.10 6.61
C GLY A 100 -3.22 -30.65 7.83
N ILE A 101 -2.78 -30.30 9.04
CA ILE A 101 -3.43 -30.70 10.29
C ILE A 101 -4.87 -30.17 10.33
N ALA A 102 -5.09 -28.91 9.99
CA ALA A 102 -6.42 -28.31 9.95
C ALA A 102 -7.35 -29.00 8.94
N LEU A 103 -6.86 -29.31 7.73
CA LEU A 103 -7.63 -30.02 6.71
C LEU A 103 -7.96 -31.46 7.12
N ILE A 104 -6.99 -32.20 7.65
CA ILE A 104 -7.19 -33.59 8.07
C ILE A 104 -8.16 -33.65 9.25
N SER A 105 -7.99 -32.77 10.25
CA SER A 105 -8.90 -32.69 11.38
C SER A 105 -10.32 -32.38 10.93
N CYS A 106 -10.50 -31.35 10.08
CA CYS A 106 -11.80 -31.00 9.52
C CYS A 106 -12.42 -32.14 8.69
N PHE A 107 -11.63 -32.81 7.87
CA PHE A 107 -12.08 -33.94 7.05
C PHE A 107 -12.62 -35.08 7.91
N ILE A 108 -11.88 -35.49 8.95
CA ILE A 108 -12.29 -36.57 9.86
C ILE A 108 -13.57 -36.17 10.60
N THR A 109 -13.61 -34.96 11.18
CA THR A 109 -14.79 -34.50 11.93
C THR A 109 -16.03 -34.39 11.02
N ASN A 110 -15.89 -33.87 9.80
CA ASN A 110 -17.02 -33.74 8.90
C ASN A 110 -17.58 -35.11 8.49
N LEU A 111 -16.70 -36.03 8.12
CA LEU A 111 -17.09 -37.39 7.76
C LEU A 111 -17.72 -38.14 8.94
N ALA A 112 -17.22 -37.92 10.16
CA ALA A 112 -17.75 -38.54 11.38
C ALA A 112 -19.14 -38.02 11.74
N VAL A 113 -19.40 -36.71 11.58
CA VAL A 113 -20.65 -36.07 11.99
C VAL A 113 -21.73 -36.20 10.91
N GLU A 114 -21.43 -35.82 9.67
CA GLU A 114 -22.44 -35.69 8.61
C GLU A 114 -22.41 -36.84 7.58
N ARG A 115 -21.39 -37.70 7.61
CA ARG A 115 -21.16 -38.79 6.64
C ARG A 115 -21.09 -38.32 5.18
N ARG A 116 -20.91 -37.02 4.95
CA ARG A 116 -20.77 -36.35 3.65
C ARG A 116 -19.79 -35.19 3.80
N LEU A 117 -19.27 -34.68 2.68
CA LEU A 117 -18.38 -33.51 2.68
C LEU A 117 -19.20 -32.23 2.42
N SER A 118 -19.57 -31.53 3.48
CA SER A 118 -20.35 -30.29 3.41
C SER A 118 -19.49 -29.05 3.74
N TRP A 119 -19.32 -28.71 5.03
CA TRP A 119 -18.51 -27.60 5.53
C TRP A 119 -17.01 -27.79 5.33
N PHE A 120 -16.57 -28.98 4.91
CA PHE A 120 -15.18 -29.26 4.54
C PHE A 120 -14.71 -28.34 3.40
N TYR A 121 -15.57 -28.09 2.41
CA TYR A 121 -15.24 -27.21 1.30
C TYR A 121 -15.07 -25.74 1.73
N ILE A 122 -15.77 -25.31 2.79
CA ILE A 122 -15.60 -23.98 3.38
C ILE A 122 -14.21 -23.89 4.02
N VAL A 123 -13.81 -24.89 4.80
CA VAL A 123 -12.47 -24.91 5.42
C VAL A 123 -11.38 -25.02 4.36
N LEU A 124 -11.57 -25.83 3.31
CA LEU A 124 -10.63 -25.97 2.21
C LEU A 124 -10.40 -24.65 1.48
N SER A 125 -11.48 -23.97 1.10
CA SER A 125 -11.38 -22.66 0.44
C SER A 125 -10.85 -21.58 1.39
N GLY A 126 -11.19 -21.62 2.68
CA GLY A 126 -10.62 -20.73 3.70
C GLY A 126 -9.10 -20.90 3.83
N ILE A 127 -8.61 -22.14 3.88
CA ILE A 127 -7.16 -22.41 3.91
C ILE A 127 -6.50 -21.97 2.61
N LEU A 128 -7.15 -22.13 1.45
CA LEU A 128 -6.65 -21.60 0.19
C LEU A 128 -6.54 -20.06 0.21
N THR A 129 -7.49 -19.34 0.82
CA THR A 129 -7.38 -17.88 0.99
C THR A 129 -6.20 -17.48 1.87
N ALA A 130 -5.96 -18.21 2.98
CA ALA A 130 -4.80 -17.98 3.83
C ALA A 130 -3.49 -18.27 3.09
N PHE A 131 -3.43 -19.38 2.36
CA PHE A 131 -2.26 -19.77 1.57
C PHE A 131 -1.88 -18.73 0.50
N THR A 132 -2.87 -18.26 -0.27
CA THR A 132 -2.64 -17.27 -1.34
C THR A 132 -2.14 -15.92 -0.81
N LEU A 133 -2.54 -15.53 0.40
CA LEU A 133 -2.07 -14.29 1.03
C LEU A 133 -0.73 -14.44 1.77
N LEU A 134 -0.57 -15.51 2.55
CA LEU A 134 0.54 -15.65 3.51
C LEU A 134 1.73 -16.47 3.01
N SER A 135 1.51 -17.36 2.05
CA SER A 135 2.52 -18.34 1.61
C SER A 135 2.91 -18.17 0.15
N LEU A 136 1.94 -17.91 -0.75
CA LEU A 136 2.19 -17.69 -2.17
C LEU A 136 3.23 -16.58 -2.49
N PRO A 137 3.27 -15.42 -1.80
CA PRO A 137 4.26 -14.37 -2.11
C PRO A 137 5.71 -14.84 -1.97
N LEU A 138 5.95 -15.85 -1.14
CA LEU A 138 7.30 -16.39 -0.87
C LEU A 138 7.86 -17.22 -2.03
N TYR A 139 6.98 -17.77 -2.88
CA TYR A 139 7.37 -18.63 -4.00
C TYR A 139 7.53 -17.87 -5.32
N LEU A 140 7.04 -16.64 -5.40
CA LEU A 140 7.04 -15.85 -6.63
C LEU A 140 8.33 -15.04 -6.75
N GLN A 141 8.93 -15.01 -7.95
CA GLN A 141 10.10 -14.17 -8.23
C GLN A 141 9.73 -12.84 -8.90
N LYS A 142 8.72 -12.85 -9.78
CA LYS A 142 8.27 -11.68 -10.56
C LYS A 142 6.81 -11.35 -10.24
N TYR A 143 6.43 -10.07 -10.28
CA TYR A 143 5.07 -9.57 -10.03
C TYR A 143 4.42 -10.09 -8.73
N ARG A 144 5.22 -10.25 -7.67
CA ARG A 144 4.79 -10.84 -6.38
C ARG A 144 3.47 -10.26 -5.88
N ALA A 145 3.37 -8.94 -5.81
CA ALA A 145 2.17 -8.26 -5.31
C ALA A 145 0.95 -8.48 -6.22
N ALA A 146 1.08 -8.34 -7.54
CA ALA A 146 -0.05 -8.46 -8.45
C ALA A 146 -0.63 -9.88 -8.49
N ILE A 147 0.23 -10.90 -8.57
CA ILE A 147 -0.21 -12.30 -8.62
C ILE A 147 -0.82 -12.71 -7.28
N THR A 148 -0.21 -12.31 -6.16
CA THR A 148 -0.74 -12.67 -4.82
C THR A 148 -2.08 -12.03 -4.56
N LEU A 149 -2.25 -10.75 -4.89
CA LEU A 149 -3.52 -10.05 -4.77
C LEU A 149 -4.58 -10.66 -5.70
N ALA A 150 -4.23 -10.99 -6.95
CA ALA A 150 -5.16 -11.65 -7.87
C ALA A 150 -5.58 -13.04 -7.37
N SER A 151 -4.63 -13.89 -6.94
CA SER A 151 -4.93 -15.22 -6.40
C SER A 151 -5.71 -15.15 -5.08
N PHE A 152 -5.41 -14.18 -4.22
CA PHE A 152 -6.16 -13.94 -3.00
C PHE A 152 -7.61 -13.52 -3.30
N TRP A 153 -7.82 -12.58 -4.23
CA TRP A 153 -9.16 -12.20 -4.67
C TRP A 153 -9.94 -13.39 -5.24
N ILE A 154 -9.35 -14.19 -6.13
CA ILE A 154 -10.00 -15.38 -6.72
C ILE A 154 -10.37 -16.40 -5.63
N SER A 155 -9.43 -16.71 -4.72
CA SER A 155 -9.70 -17.68 -3.66
C SER A 155 -10.75 -17.18 -2.66
N LEU A 156 -10.79 -15.87 -2.39
CA LEU A 156 -11.81 -15.26 -1.53
C LEU A 156 -13.20 -15.33 -2.17
N LEU A 157 -13.30 -15.09 -3.48
CA LEU A 157 -14.54 -15.28 -4.22
C LEU A 157 -14.99 -16.75 -4.22
N LEU A 158 -14.05 -17.69 -4.37
CA LEU A 158 -14.35 -19.12 -4.28
C LEU A 158 -14.88 -19.48 -2.88
N LEU A 159 -14.26 -18.98 -1.81
CA LEU A 159 -14.73 -19.18 -0.44
C LEU A 159 -16.17 -18.66 -0.27
N LEU A 160 -16.45 -17.43 -0.72
CA LEU A 160 -17.78 -16.84 -0.63
C LEU A 160 -18.82 -17.60 -1.46
N PHE A 161 -18.42 -18.12 -2.64
CA PHE A 161 -19.27 -18.97 -3.46
C PHE A 161 -19.65 -20.26 -2.72
N ILE A 162 -18.68 -20.94 -2.12
CA ILE A 162 -18.93 -22.17 -1.36
C ILE A 162 -19.82 -21.88 -0.15
N CYS A 163 -19.59 -20.78 0.58
CA CYS A 163 -20.44 -20.35 1.68
C CYS A 163 -21.88 -20.07 1.22
N ALA A 164 -22.06 -19.44 0.06
CA ALA A 164 -23.37 -19.15 -0.49
C ALA A 164 -24.13 -20.44 -0.87
N VAL A 165 -23.45 -21.39 -1.51
CA VAL A 165 -24.02 -22.72 -1.81
C VAL A 165 -24.37 -23.47 -0.53
N TYR A 166 -23.50 -23.46 0.48
CA TYR A 166 -23.73 -24.14 1.75
C TYR A 166 -24.93 -23.58 2.53
N THR A 167 -25.10 -22.26 2.53
CA THR A 167 -26.24 -21.59 3.17
C THR A 167 -27.53 -21.62 2.34
N GLY A 168 -27.46 -22.11 1.10
CA GLY A 168 -28.58 -22.10 0.15
C GLY A 168 -29.00 -20.70 -0.29
N GLY A 169 -28.13 -19.70 -0.14
CA GLY A 169 -28.47 -18.29 -0.32
C GLY A 169 -28.01 -17.72 -1.67
N GLY A 170 -28.89 -16.97 -2.35
CA GLY A 170 -28.57 -16.23 -3.58
C GLY A 170 -27.74 -14.95 -3.39
N TRP A 171 -27.16 -14.74 -2.21
CA TRP A 171 -26.43 -13.51 -1.85
C TRP A 171 -25.02 -13.44 -2.47
N PHE A 172 -24.54 -14.52 -3.10
CA PHE A 172 -23.20 -14.61 -3.68
C PHE A 172 -22.85 -13.42 -4.58
N PHE A 173 -23.74 -13.05 -5.51
CA PHE A 173 -23.45 -11.98 -6.47
C PHE A 173 -23.28 -10.63 -5.79
N VAL A 174 -24.05 -10.34 -4.73
CA VAL A 174 -23.90 -9.12 -3.94
C VAL A 174 -22.54 -9.10 -3.24
N ALA A 175 -22.16 -10.22 -2.61
CA ALA A 175 -20.87 -10.35 -1.96
C ALA A 175 -19.70 -10.27 -2.95
N MET A 176 -19.81 -10.91 -4.12
CA MET A 176 -18.81 -10.91 -5.18
C MET A 176 -18.52 -9.48 -5.66
N TRP A 177 -19.55 -8.71 -5.98
CA TRP A 177 -19.38 -7.33 -6.43
C TRP A 177 -18.92 -6.40 -5.30
N SER A 178 -19.36 -6.63 -4.07
CA SER A 178 -18.93 -5.86 -2.89
C SER A 178 -17.44 -6.04 -2.62
N VAL A 179 -16.98 -7.30 -2.58
CA VAL A 179 -15.56 -7.62 -2.39
C VAL A 179 -14.72 -7.13 -3.57
N THR A 180 -15.21 -7.27 -4.80
CA THR A 180 -14.49 -6.78 -6.00
C THR A 180 -14.35 -5.27 -5.99
N LEU A 181 -15.39 -4.52 -5.60
CA LEU A 181 -15.33 -3.08 -5.41
C LEU A 181 -14.31 -2.70 -4.32
N GLY A 182 -14.38 -3.35 -3.14
CA GLY A 182 -13.41 -3.10 -2.07
C GLY A 182 -11.97 -3.40 -2.49
N PHE A 183 -11.76 -4.48 -3.24
CA PHE A 183 -10.46 -4.85 -3.77
C PHE A 183 -9.94 -3.83 -4.79
N SER A 184 -10.82 -3.34 -5.67
CA SER A 184 -10.49 -2.31 -6.66
C SER A 184 -10.07 -1.01 -5.97
N VAL A 185 -10.89 -0.49 -5.06
CA VAL A 185 -10.62 0.78 -4.36
C VAL A 185 -9.29 0.74 -3.60
N VAL A 186 -8.97 -0.38 -2.95
CA VAL A 186 -7.76 -0.51 -2.12
C VAL A 186 -6.53 -0.82 -2.96
N PHE A 187 -6.59 -1.77 -3.89
CA PHE A 187 -5.39 -2.33 -4.53
C PHE A 187 -5.17 -1.88 -5.97
N LEU A 188 -6.21 -1.52 -6.72
CA LEU A 188 -6.08 -1.13 -8.12
C LEU A 188 -5.12 0.05 -8.33
N PRO A 189 -5.11 1.12 -7.50
CA PRO A 189 -4.15 2.22 -7.63
C PRO A 189 -2.68 1.78 -7.55
N PHE A 190 -2.39 0.73 -6.78
CA PHE A 190 -1.04 0.20 -6.57
C PHE A 190 -0.64 -0.84 -7.61
N ILE A 191 -1.61 -1.57 -8.18
CA ILE A 191 -1.37 -2.59 -9.21
C ILE A 191 -1.23 -1.94 -10.59
N LEU A 192 -2.02 -0.90 -10.90
CA LEU A 192 -2.03 -0.21 -12.19
C LEU A 192 -0.63 0.19 -12.73
N PRO A 193 0.32 0.68 -11.92
CA PRO A 193 1.67 0.99 -12.39
C PRO A 193 2.51 -0.21 -12.82
N SER A 194 2.19 -1.41 -12.30
CA SER A 194 2.93 -2.64 -12.58
C SER A 194 2.44 -3.39 -13.82
N LEU A 195 1.28 -3.00 -14.37
CA LEU A 195 0.69 -3.61 -15.55
C LEU A 195 1.23 -3.00 -16.85
N PRO A 196 1.45 -3.82 -17.90
CA PRO A 196 1.83 -3.33 -19.23
C PRO A 196 0.62 -2.68 -19.90
N LEU A 197 0.37 -1.41 -19.61
CA LEU A 197 -0.72 -0.62 -20.20
C LEU A 197 -0.27 0.11 -21.47
N PRO A 198 -1.15 0.32 -22.46
CA PRO A 198 -0.85 1.13 -23.64
C PRO A 198 -0.55 2.59 -23.24
N GLU A 199 0.28 3.28 -24.04
CA GLU A 199 0.86 4.59 -23.70
C GLU A 199 -0.18 5.67 -23.38
N SER A 200 -1.33 5.66 -24.08
CA SER A 200 -2.43 6.61 -23.86
C SER A 200 -3.08 6.49 -22.48
N LEU A 201 -3.18 5.27 -21.96
CA LEU A 201 -3.79 4.94 -20.68
C LEU A 201 -2.82 5.11 -19.50
N TYR A 202 -1.51 5.01 -19.76
CA TYR A 202 -0.49 5.13 -18.73
C TYR A 202 -0.49 6.49 -18.02
N GLN A 203 -0.86 7.56 -18.72
CA GLN A 203 -0.93 8.92 -18.16
C GLN A 203 -2.20 9.14 -17.29
N HIS A 204 -3.23 8.30 -17.45
CA HIS A 204 -4.56 8.48 -16.87
C HIS A 204 -4.91 7.42 -15.81
N LYS A 205 -3.93 6.86 -15.09
CA LYS A 205 -4.14 5.79 -14.10
C LYS A 205 -5.15 6.13 -13.00
N ALA A 206 -5.14 7.36 -12.49
CA ALA A 206 -6.07 7.79 -11.45
C ALA A 206 -7.52 7.82 -11.97
N LEU A 207 -7.72 8.27 -13.21
CA LEU A 207 -9.00 8.25 -13.90
C LEU A 207 -9.47 6.81 -14.12
N LEU A 208 -8.59 5.92 -14.56
CA LEU A 208 -8.92 4.50 -14.75
C LEU A 208 -9.37 3.82 -13.46
N SER A 209 -8.69 4.08 -12.35
CA SER A 209 -9.08 3.52 -11.05
C SER A 209 -10.47 4.00 -10.64
N ILE A 210 -10.69 5.31 -10.63
CA ILE A 210 -11.97 5.90 -10.19
C ILE A 210 -13.11 5.52 -11.14
N ALA A 211 -12.84 5.40 -12.44
CA ALA A 211 -13.82 4.92 -13.42
C ALA A 211 -14.19 3.44 -13.18
N ALA A 212 -13.20 2.58 -12.91
CA ALA A 212 -13.46 1.18 -12.57
C ALA A 212 -14.28 1.06 -11.27
N ASP A 213 -13.92 1.80 -10.23
CA ASP A 213 -14.65 1.83 -8.95
C ASP A 213 -16.09 2.35 -9.14
N THR A 214 -16.27 3.36 -9.99
CA THR A 214 -17.60 3.89 -10.36
C THR A 214 -18.47 2.82 -11.01
N ILE A 215 -17.93 2.10 -12.01
CA ILE A 215 -18.65 1.03 -12.71
C ILE A 215 -18.99 -0.10 -11.73
N LEU A 216 -18.03 -0.52 -10.90
CA LEU A 216 -18.23 -1.57 -9.90
C LEU A 216 -19.27 -1.19 -8.86
N LEU A 217 -19.35 0.09 -8.46
CA LEU A 217 -20.38 0.59 -7.55
C LEU A 217 -21.78 0.43 -8.15
N PHE A 218 -21.98 0.80 -9.42
CA PHE A 218 -23.28 0.62 -10.08
C PHE A 218 -23.66 -0.85 -10.23
N ILE A 219 -22.71 -1.71 -10.59
CA ILE A 219 -22.95 -3.16 -10.67
C ILE A 219 -23.31 -3.73 -9.30
N LEU A 220 -22.63 -3.31 -8.24
CA LEU A 220 -22.96 -3.69 -6.86
C LEU A 220 -24.39 -3.27 -6.51
N LEU A 221 -24.77 -2.01 -6.77
CA LEU A 221 -26.12 -1.51 -6.49
C LEU A 221 -27.19 -2.27 -7.28
N ALA A 222 -26.93 -2.58 -8.55
CA ALA A 222 -27.82 -3.40 -9.36
C ALA A 222 -27.99 -4.81 -8.75
N SER A 223 -26.88 -5.46 -8.37
CA SER A 223 -26.93 -6.79 -7.75
C SER A 223 -27.65 -6.79 -6.40
N ALA A 224 -27.45 -5.75 -5.58
CA ALA A 224 -28.07 -5.62 -4.28
C ALA A 224 -29.60 -5.45 -4.40
N LEU A 225 -30.06 -4.58 -5.31
CA LEU A 225 -31.49 -4.38 -5.55
C LEU A 225 -32.16 -5.58 -6.25
N HIS A 226 -31.41 -6.32 -7.09
CA HIS A 226 -31.88 -7.58 -7.64
C HIS A 226 -32.19 -8.57 -6.52
N TYR A 227 -31.25 -8.72 -5.59
CA TYR A 227 -31.35 -9.65 -4.47
C TYR A 227 -32.51 -9.29 -3.52
N THR A 228 -32.76 -8.00 -3.27
CA THR A 228 -33.89 -7.55 -2.45
C THR A 228 -35.22 -7.47 -3.21
N GLY A 229 -35.25 -7.80 -4.51
CA GLY A 229 -36.44 -7.71 -5.35
C GLY A 229 -36.94 -6.30 -5.66
N ASN A 230 -36.11 -5.26 -5.44
CA ASN A 230 -36.51 -3.85 -5.57
C ASN A 230 -35.81 -3.14 -6.76
N MET A 231 -35.81 -3.77 -7.93
CA MET A 231 -35.15 -3.22 -9.12
C MET A 231 -35.77 -1.90 -9.63
N GLY A 232 -37.04 -1.63 -9.30
CA GLY A 232 -37.68 -0.35 -9.61
C GLY A 232 -36.99 0.86 -8.97
N ALA A 233 -36.31 0.65 -7.84
CA ALA A 233 -35.55 1.68 -7.14
C ALA A 233 -34.18 1.99 -7.78
N TYR A 234 -33.71 1.19 -8.75
CA TYR A 234 -32.35 1.31 -9.29
C TYR A 234 -32.11 2.66 -9.97
N PHE A 235 -32.90 2.98 -10.99
CA PHE A 235 -32.76 4.25 -11.70
C PHE A 235 -33.37 5.43 -10.94
N THR A 236 -34.30 5.18 -10.03
CA THR A 236 -35.09 6.23 -9.38
C THR A 236 -34.45 6.72 -8.08
N VAL A 237 -33.75 5.86 -7.34
CA VAL A 237 -33.12 6.18 -6.04
C VAL A 237 -31.64 5.84 -6.04
N ALA A 238 -31.26 4.58 -6.30
CA ALA A 238 -29.87 4.14 -6.09
C ALA A 238 -28.87 4.84 -7.03
N CYS A 239 -29.17 4.93 -8.33
CA CYS A 239 -28.30 5.60 -9.28
C CYS A 239 -28.15 7.10 -8.98
N PRO A 240 -29.24 7.88 -8.75
CA PRO A 240 -29.12 9.28 -8.36
C PRO A 240 -28.35 9.49 -7.04
N VAL A 241 -28.57 8.66 -6.01
CA VAL A 241 -27.81 8.72 -4.75
C VAL A 241 -26.32 8.46 -5.00
N ALA A 242 -25.99 7.41 -5.76
CA ALA A 242 -24.62 7.08 -6.10
C ALA A 242 -23.94 8.19 -6.91
N LEU A 243 -24.65 8.80 -7.87
CA LEU A 243 -24.15 9.93 -8.65
C LEU A 243 -23.89 11.16 -7.76
N ALA A 244 -24.77 11.46 -6.81
CA ALA A 244 -24.56 12.54 -5.84
C ALA A 244 -23.32 12.29 -4.96
N GLY A 245 -23.07 11.05 -4.57
CA GLY A 245 -21.83 10.64 -3.89
C GLY A 245 -20.59 10.78 -4.77
N LEU A 246 -20.64 10.21 -5.97
CA LEU A 246 -19.54 10.16 -6.93
C LEU A 246 -19.14 11.55 -7.42
N LEU A 247 -20.08 12.49 -7.54
CA LEU A 247 -19.80 13.88 -7.91
C LEU A 247 -18.65 14.45 -7.06
N TYR A 248 -18.63 14.14 -5.77
CA TYR A 248 -17.56 14.58 -4.88
C TYR A 248 -16.19 14.04 -5.31
N VAL A 249 -16.10 12.72 -5.49
CA VAL A 249 -14.87 12.02 -5.87
C VAL A 249 -14.34 12.50 -7.23
N TRP A 250 -15.25 12.67 -8.20
CA TRP A 250 -14.89 13.09 -9.56
C TRP A 250 -14.42 14.55 -9.62
N VAL A 251 -15.04 15.46 -8.86
CA VAL A 251 -14.57 16.85 -8.76
C VAL A 251 -13.19 16.91 -8.10
N LEU A 252 -12.96 16.16 -7.02
CA LEU A 252 -11.64 16.09 -6.39
C LEU A 252 -10.56 15.59 -7.36
N LEU A 253 -10.85 14.53 -8.13
CA LEU A 253 -9.95 14.03 -9.17
C LEU A 253 -9.62 15.12 -10.21
N ALA A 254 -10.64 15.80 -10.71
CA ALA A 254 -10.49 16.85 -11.73
C ALA A 254 -9.60 18.00 -11.21
N VAL A 255 -9.88 18.51 -10.00
CA VAL A 255 -9.14 19.63 -9.40
C VAL A 255 -7.70 19.25 -9.04
N ILE A 256 -7.48 18.09 -8.44
CA ILE A 256 -6.16 17.68 -7.96
C ILE A 256 -5.24 17.30 -9.12
N ARG A 257 -5.74 16.50 -10.08
CA ARG A 257 -4.92 15.86 -11.12
C ARG A 257 -4.89 16.63 -12.44
N TYR A 258 -6.02 17.17 -12.90
CA TYR A 258 -6.16 17.70 -14.26
C TYR A 258 -6.05 19.22 -14.34
N LEU A 259 -6.36 19.91 -13.25
CA LEU A 259 -6.30 21.36 -13.23
C LEU A 259 -4.85 21.86 -13.09
N LYS A 260 -4.32 22.52 -14.12
CA LYS A 260 -2.94 23.03 -14.16
C LYS A 260 -2.78 24.38 -13.46
N ILE A 261 -3.15 24.46 -12.17
CA ILE A 261 -3.02 25.67 -11.34
C ILE A 261 -2.01 25.42 -10.21
N HIS A 262 -1.50 26.49 -9.58
CA HIS A 262 -0.63 26.39 -8.40
C HIS A 262 -1.30 25.58 -7.26
N PRO A 263 -0.55 24.77 -6.49
CA PRO A 263 -1.11 23.86 -5.47
C PRO A 263 -2.03 24.55 -4.45
N TYR A 264 -1.68 25.77 -4.01
CA TYR A 264 -2.49 26.53 -3.04
C TYR A 264 -3.91 26.81 -3.53
N PHE A 265 -4.08 27.18 -4.81
CA PHE A 265 -5.40 27.39 -5.38
C PHE A 265 -6.15 26.07 -5.52
N ARG A 266 -5.47 24.96 -5.88
CA ARG A 266 -6.10 23.62 -5.91
C ARG A 266 -6.66 23.25 -4.54
N THR A 267 -5.87 23.43 -3.49
CA THR A 267 -6.30 23.19 -2.10
C THR A 267 -7.50 24.06 -1.73
N ALA A 268 -7.48 25.35 -2.09
CA ALA A 268 -8.61 26.25 -1.85
C ALA A 268 -9.89 25.80 -2.56
N MET A 269 -9.81 25.40 -3.83
CA MET A 269 -10.96 24.89 -4.60
C MET A 269 -11.50 23.58 -4.02
N VAL A 270 -10.62 22.66 -3.62
CA VAL A 270 -11.02 21.41 -2.96
C VAL A 270 -11.76 21.72 -1.66
N LEU A 271 -11.19 22.55 -0.79
CA LEU A 271 -11.82 22.90 0.49
C LEU A 271 -13.15 23.63 0.31
N GLY A 272 -13.21 24.60 -0.59
CA GLY A 272 -14.44 25.33 -0.87
C GLY A 272 -15.53 24.41 -1.41
N PHE A 273 -15.19 23.52 -2.34
CA PHE A 273 -16.13 22.53 -2.86
C PHE A 273 -16.55 21.51 -1.79
N SER A 274 -15.65 21.01 -0.94
CA SER A 274 -15.99 20.13 0.18
C SER A 274 -16.95 20.80 1.16
N GLY A 275 -16.75 22.08 1.47
CA GLY A 275 -17.68 22.85 2.29
C GLY A 275 -19.07 22.92 1.67
N ILE A 276 -19.17 23.33 0.40
CA ILE A 276 -20.46 23.41 -0.31
C ILE A 276 -21.12 22.03 -0.38
N TYR A 277 -20.36 21.01 -0.75
CA TYR A 277 -20.85 19.64 -0.87
C TYR A 277 -21.45 19.13 0.46
N THR A 278 -20.74 19.29 1.57
CA THR A 278 -21.20 18.85 2.89
C THR A 278 -22.46 19.58 3.37
N LEU A 279 -22.62 20.84 3.00
CA LEU A 279 -23.83 21.63 3.31
C LEU A 279 -25.06 21.11 2.58
N PHE A 280 -24.93 20.72 1.30
CA PHE A 280 -26.07 20.41 0.44
C PHE A 280 -26.37 18.92 0.30
N ILE A 281 -25.40 18.03 0.51
CA ILE A 281 -25.55 16.61 0.17
C ILE A 281 -26.72 15.95 0.92
N ASN A 282 -26.90 16.23 2.21
CA ASN A 282 -28.00 15.65 2.97
C ASN A 282 -29.37 16.09 2.43
N SER A 283 -29.53 17.39 2.15
CA SER A 283 -30.75 17.92 1.53
C SER A 283 -31.02 17.31 0.16
N ILE A 284 -29.98 17.11 -0.67
CA ILE A 284 -30.09 16.44 -1.96
C ILE A 284 -30.53 14.97 -1.78
N LEU A 285 -29.94 14.27 -0.80
CA LEU A 285 -30.31 12.88 -0.52
C LEU A 285 -31.76 12.75 -0.05
N HIS A 286 -32.26 13.64 0.80
CA HIS A 286 -33.67 13.66 1.21
C HIS A 286 -34.62 13.85 0.03
N VAL A 287 -34.28 14.73 -0.93
CA VAL A 287 -35.10 14.90 -2.14
C VAL A 287 -35.16 13.62 -2.97
N ILE A 288 -34.05 12.89 -3.05
CA ILE A 288 -33.95 11.67 -3.88
C ILE A 288 -34.62 10.47 -3.19
N ILE A 289 -34.33 10.25 -1.91
CA ILE A 289 -34.77 9.09 -1.14
C ILE A 289 -36.23 9.27 -0.69
N ASP A 290 -36.54 10.39 -0.04
CA ASP A 290 -37.82 10.62 0.62
C ASP A 290 -38.84 11.36 -0.27
N ARG A 291 -38.43 11.80 -1.48
CA ARG A 291 -39.28 12.50 -2.47
C ARG A 291 -39.90 13.81 -1.96
N VAL A 292 -39.28 14.43 -0.96
CA VAL A 292 -39.69 15.72 -0.37
C VAL A 292 -39.09 16.87 -1.19
N PRO A 293 -39.74 18.04 -1.30
CA PRO A 293 -39.10 19.23 -1.86
C PRO A 293 -37.79 19.57 -1.15
N PHE A 294 -36.86 20.16 -1.89
CA PHE A 294 -35.57 20.59 -1.36
C PHE A 294 -35.77 21.58 -0.19
N GLN A 295 -35.23 21.21 0.97
CA GLN A 295 -35.22 22.06 2.15
C GLN A 295 -33.82 22.06 2.76
N MET A 296 -33.33 23.24 3.12
CA MET A 296 -32.09 23.37 3.88
C MET A 296 -32.32 22.83 5.28
N GLN A 297 -31.29 22.18 5.84
CA GLN A 297 -31.36 21.71 7.21
C GLN A 297 -31.52 22.91 8.17
N PRO A 298 -32.44 22.83 9.14
CA PRO A 298 -32.65 23.91 10.08
C PRO A 298 -31.36 24.15 10.89
N CYS A 299 -30.98 25.42 11.01
CA CYS A 299 -29.76 25.83 11.69
C CYS A 299 -30.09 26.85 12.78
N ASP A 300 -29.81 26.50 14.03
CA ASP A 300 -29.84 27.40 15.17
C ASP A 300 -28.74 26.99 16.14
N PHE A 301 -27.65 27.76 16.19
CA PHE A 301 -26.48 27.48 17.01
C PHE A 301 -26.75 27.51 18.53
N ARG A 302 -27.94 27.98 18.95
CA ARG A 302 -28.36 27.96 20.35
C ARG A 302 -28.94 26.61 20.76
N ILE A 303 -29.43 25.82 19.80
CA ILE A 303 -30.15 24.57 20.05
C ILE A 303 -29.35 23.40 19.47
N TRP A 304 -28.90 22.49 20.35
CA TRP A 304 -28.12 21.31 19.98
C TRP A 304 -28.88 20.02 20.32
N ASN A 305 -30.06 19.87 19.73
CA ASN A 305 -30.90 18.67 19.85
C ASN A 305 -30.99 17.94 18.49
N GLY A 306 -31.67 16.79 18.45
CA GLY A 306 -31.72 15.91 17.27
C GLY A 306 -32.08 16.62 15.95
N ASP A 307 -32.99 17.59 16.00
CA ASP A 307 -33.48 18.27 14.79
C ASP A 307 -32.47 19.28 14.21
N TYR A 308 -31.63 19.90 15.06
CA TYR A 308 -30.71 20.97 14.66
C TYR A 308 -29.23 20.55 14.64
N ILE A 309 -28.85 19.41 15.24
CA ILE A 309 -27.45 18.96 15.32
C ILE A 309 -26.81 18.83 13.93
N ASN A 310 -27.50 18.23 12.96
CA ASN A 310 -26.93 17.98 11.64
C ASN A 310 -26.74 19.30 10.86
N GLY A 311 -27.75 20.19 10.90
CA GLY A 311 -27.68 21.52 10.29
C GLY A 311 -26.57 22.37 10.90
N ASN A 312 -26.49 22.44 12.23
CA ASN A 312 -25.43 23.18 12.94
C ASN A 312 -24.03 22.64 12.60
N THR A 313 -23.86 21.31 12.57
CA THR A 313 -22.57 20.67 12.29
C THR A 313 -22.13 20.92 10.85
N THR A 314 -23.01 20.73 9.87
CA THR A 314 -22.71 20.98 8.45
C THR A 314 -22.44 22.46 8.17
N MET A 315 -23.15 23.37 8.83
CA MET A 315 -22.89 24.81 8.73
C MET A 315 -21.53 25.20 9.31
N ILE A 316 -21.13 24.66 10.46
CA ILE A 316 -19.80 24.90 11.03
C ILE A 316 -18.70 24.37 10.10
N LEU A 317 -18.86 23.15 9.59
CA LEU A 317 -17.91 22.56 8.64
C LEU A 317 -17.79 23.41 7.38
N PHE A 318 -18.91 23.88 6.84
CA PHE A 318 -18.94 24.80 5.70
C PHE A 318 -18.14 26.08 6.00
N LEU A 319 -18.40 26.75 7.13
CA LEU A 319 -17.70 27.97 7.51
C LEU A 319 -16.20 27.75 7.66
N ILE A 320 -15.78 26.67 8.32
CA ILE A 320 -14.36 26.30 8.47
C ILE A 320 -13.71 26.06 7.11
N CYS A 321 -14.35 25.27 6.25
CA CYS A 321 -13.86 24.96 4.92
C CYS A 321 -13.70 26.22 4.05
N ILE A 322 -14.66 27.16 4.09
CA ILE A 322 -14.59 28.42 3.35
C ILE A 322 -13.51 29.35 3.91
N LEU A 323 -13.37 29.45 5.24
CA LEU A 323 -12.30 30.24 5.86
C LEU A 323 -10.91 29.71 5.48
N LEU A 324 -10.72 28.39 5.52
CA LEU A 324 -9.47 27.77 5.08
C LEU A 324 -9.24 27.98 3.59
N ALA A 325 -10.27 27.82 2.75
CA ALA A 325 -10.17 28.08 1.31
C ALA A 325 -9.74 29.53 1.02
N ALA A 326 -10.30 30.51 1.74
CA ALA A 326 -9.89 31.91 1.64
C ALA A 326 -8.43 32.11 2.06
N ALA A 327 -8.01 31.51 3.18
CA ALA A 327 -6.62 31.59 3.66
C ALA A 327 -5.62 31.01 2.64
N PHE A 328 -5.90 29.84 2.06
CA PHE A 328 -5.06 29.24 1.01
C PHE A 328 -5.05 30.08 -0.27
N THR A 329 -6.16 30.73 -0.62
CA THR A 329 -6.24 31.63 -1.78
C THR A 329 -5.36 32.86 -1.57
N VAL A 330 -5.46 33.52 -0.41
CA VAL A 330 -4.62 34.66 -0.04
C VAL A 330 -3.14 34.28 0.00
N GLY A 331 -2.79 33.15 0.64
CA GLY A 331 -1.42 32.62 0.65
C GLY A 331 -0.90 32.32 -0.76
N GLY A 332 -1.73 31.76 -1.63
CA GLY A 332 -1.42 31.53 -3.03
C GLY A 332 -1.12 32.82 -3.80
N ILE A 333 -1.91 33.88 -3.58
CA ILE A 333 -1.68 35.20 -4.19
C ILE A 333 -0.34 35.78 -3.73
N ILE A 334 -0.07 35.79 -2.41
CA ILE A 334 1.17 36.34 -1.84
C ILE A 334 2.40 35.64 -2.42
N ILE A 335 2.40 34.30 -2.48
CA ILE A 335 3.51 33.52 -3.03
C ILE A 335 3.73 33.82 -4.51
N THR A 336 2.64 33.90 -5.28
CA THR A 336 2.71 34.16 -6.72
C THR A 336 3.26 35.57 -7.01
N VAL A 337 2.84 36.57 -6.23
CA VAL A 337 3.36 37.94 -6.33
C VAL A 337 4.84 38.00 -5.96
N LYS A 338 5.24 37.36 -4.83
CA LYS A 338 6.63 37.33 -4.37
C LYS A 338 7.57 36.65 -5.38
N LYS A 339 7.10 35.60 -6.05
CA LYS A 339 7.86 34.92 -7.09
C LYS A 339 8.08 35.84 -8.30
N ARG A 340 7.02 36.54 -8.73
CA ARG A 340 7.09 37.47 -9.87
C ARG A 340 8.01 38.67 -9.60
N SER A 341 8.06 39.17 -8.35
CA SER A 341 8.98 40.24 -7.95
C SER A 341 10.44 39.79 -7.79
N ALA A 342 10.71 38.48 -7.70
CA ALA A 342 12.07 37.94 -7.61
C ALA A 342 12.66 37.58 -8.99
N GLU A 343 11.79 37.46 -10.02
CA GLU A 343 12.17 37.20 -11.41
C GLU A 343 12.32 38.49 -12.24
N SER A 344 11.90 39.64 -11.69
CA SER A 344 12.10 41.00 -12.23
C SER A 344 13.28 41.69 -11.54
#